data_AF-A0A2V5M641-F1
#
_entry.id   AF-A0A2V5M641-F1
#
_cell.length_a   1.000
_cell.length_b   1.000
_cell.length_c   1.000
_cell.angle_alpha   90.00
_cell.angle_beta   90.00
_cell.angle_gamma   90.00
#
_symmetry.space_group_name_H-M   'P 1'
#
loop_
_entity.id
_entity.type
_entity.pdbx_description
1 polymer ?
#
loop_
_entity_poly.entity_id
_entity_poly.type
_entity_poly.pdbx_seq_one_letter_code
_entity_poly.pdbx_strand_id
1 'polypeptide(L)'
;MAKIQTKHPLGKNGKNIDKGKYDTLKRTILAALHGKELTHSQLLERLNRDLKGKFEGNIGWYGETVKLDLEASKIIERTSTKPQKYRITK
;
A
#
# COMPACT_ATOMS: atom_id res chain seq x y z
N MET A 1 -20.92 -5.86 -3.72
CA MET A 1 -19.61 -5.27 -3.35
C MET A 1 -18.74 -5.16 -4.60
N ALA A 2 -18.31 -3.96 -4.97
CA ALA A 2 -17.45 -3.77 -6.15
C ALA A 2 -16.05 -4.33 -5.88
N LYS A 3 -15.46 -5.04 -6.84
CA LYS A 3 -14.08 -5.55 -6.77
C LYS A 3 -13.19 -4.77 -7.73
N ILE A 4 -11.91 -4.66 -7.37
CA ILE A 4 -10.87 -4.04 -8.18
C ILE A 4 -9.79 -5.08 -8.45
N GLN A 5 -9.37 -5.17 -9.71
CA GLN A 5 -8.19 -5.93 -10.12
C GLN A 5 -6.96 -5.03 -9.95
N THR A 6 -6.08 -5.37 -9.00
CA THR A 6 -4.83 -4.64 -8.83
C THR A 6 -3.80 -4.98 -9.91
N LYS A 7 -2.78 -4.13 -10.00
CA LYS A 7 -1.60 -4.27 -10.86
C LYS A 7 -0.34 -4.49 -10.02
N HIS A 8 0.68 -5.05 -10.64
CA HIS A 8 2.00 -5.22 -10.03
C HIS A 8 3.03 -4.44 -10.88
N PRO A 9 3.98 -3.72 -10.27
CA PRO A 9 4.90 -2.84 -11.00
C PRO A 9 5.83 -3.61 -11.95
N LEU A 10 6.14 -4.86 -11.59
CA LEU A 10 6.92 -5.80 -12.42
C LEU A 10 6.08 -6.56 -13.47
N GLY A 11 4.86 -6.12 -13.80
CA GLY A 11 4.01 -6.76 -14.81
C GLY A 11 3.39 -8.11 -14.41
N LYS A 12 3.52 -8.53 -13.15
CA LYS A 12 2.86 -9.74 -12.62
C LYS A 12 1.35 -9.53 -12.49
N ASN A 13 0.60 -10.63 -12.46
CA ASN A 13 -0.82 -10.59 -12.16
C ASN A 13 -1.07 -10.03 -10.74
N GLY A 14 -1.85 -8.96 -10.64
CA GLY A 14 -2.35 -8.50 -9.35
C GLY A 14 -3.49 -9.37 -8.84
N LYS A 15 -4.19 -8.89 -7.81
CA LYS A 15 -5.24 -9.63 -7.10
C LYS A 15 -6.56 -8.89 -7.19
N ASN A 16 -7.65 -9.64 -7.14
CA ASN A 16 -8.99 -9.08 -6.99
C ASN A 16 -9.24 -8.77 -5.51
N ILE A 17 -9.46 -7.49 -5.20
CA ILE A 17 -9.70 -6.99 -3.85
C ILE A 17 -11.08 -6.33 -3.81
N ASP A 18 -11.79 -6.49 -2.69
CA ASP A 18 -12.95 -5.65 -2.40
C ASP A 18 -12.59 -4.16 -2.41
N LYS A 19 -13.38 -3.34 -3.10
CA LYS A 19 -13.11 -1.91 -3.25
C LYS A 19 -13.02 -1.18 -1.91
N GLY A 20 -13.87 -1.51 -0.93
CA GLY A 20 -13.85 -0.90 0.39
C GLY A 20 -12.55 -1.21 1.15
N LYS A 21 -12.07 -2.45 1.08
CA LYS A 21 -10.77 -2.84 1.64
C LYS A 21 -9.60 -2.15 0.95
N TYR A 22 -9.63 -2.11 -0.38
CA TYR A 22 -8.62 -1.40 -1.18
C TYR A 22 -8.56 0.07 -0.81
N ASP A 23 -9.70 0.77 -0.79
CA ASP A 23 -9.77 2.20 -0.51
C ASP A 23 -9.31 2.54 0.92
N THR A 24 -9.63 1.67 1.89
CA THR A 24 -9.16 1.82 3.28
C THR A 24 -7.64 1.71 3.37
N LEU A 25 -7.05 0.74 2.69
CA LEU A 25 -5.61 0.53 2.65
C LEU A 25 -4.90 1.66 1.89
N LYS A 26 -5.43 2.06 0.74
CA LYS A 26 -4.91 3.17 -0.05
C LYS A 26 -4.87 4.46 0.77
N ARG A 27 -5.96 4.82 1.44
CA ARG A 27 -6.00 6.02 2.31
C ARG A 27 -4.98 5.93 3.44
N THR A 28 -4.88 4.78 4.10
CA THR A 28 -3.94 4.60 5.22
C THR A 28 -2.49 4.68 4.76
N ILE A 29 -2.15 4.09 3.60
CA ILE A 29 -0.80 4.18 3.01
C ILE A 29 -0.46 5.64 2.68
N LEU A 30 -1.35 6.35 1.99
CA LEU A 30 -1.11 7.75 1.63
C LEU A 30 -0.99 8.64 2.87
N ALA A 31 -1.83 8.44 3.88
CA ALA A 31 -1.70 9.14 5.16
C ALA A 31 -0.40 8.80 5.91
N ALA A 32 0.10 7.57 5.77
CA ALA A 32 1.38 7.17 6.34
C ALA A 32 2.58 7.83 5.66
N LEU A 33 2.49 8.07 4.35
CA LEU A 33 3.56 8.68 3.53
C LEU A 33 3.40 10.20 3.36
N HIS A 34 2.35 10.81 3.90
CA HIS A 34 2.12 12.24 3.79
C HIS A 34 3.21 13.02 4.53
N GLY A 35 4.04 13.74 3.77
CA GLY A 35 5.14 14.56 4.30
C GLY A 35 6.33 13.77 4.85
N LYS A 36 6.42 12.45 4.62
CA LYS A 36 7.52 11.61 5.10
C LYS A 36 7.78 10.38 4.23
N GLU A 37 9.01 9.91 4.26
CA GLU A 37 9.42 8.68 3.57
C GLU A 37 9.55 7.54 4.57
N LEU A 38 8.92 6.40 4.30
CA LEU A 38 8.95 5.23 5.19
C LEU A 38 9.59 4.04 4.48
N THR A 39 10.38 3.24 5.22
CA THR A 39 10.81 1.93 4.71
C THR A 39 9.61 0.98 4.59
N HIS A 40 9.81 -0.14 3.88
CA HIS A 40 8.79 -1.18 3.78
C HIS A 40 8.29 -1.64 5.17
N SER A 41 9.21 -1.95 6.08
CA SER A 41 8.88 -2.41 7.42
C SER A 41 8.14 -1.33 8.22
N GLN A 42 8.57 -0.07 8.15
CA GLN A 42 7.90 1.03 8.84
C GLN A 42 6.48 1.27 8.31
N LEU A 43 6.29 1.16 7.00
CA LEU A 43 4.97 1.29 6.39
C LEU A 43 4.04 0.16 6.85
N LEU A 44 4.50 -1.11 6.81
CA LEU A 44 3.71 -2.24 7.27
C LEU A 44 3.39 -2.19 8.77
N GLU A 45 4.34 -1.79 9.61
CA GLU A 45 4.12 -1.60 11.04
C GLU A 45 3.05 -0.52 11.27
N ARG A 46 3.14 0.59 10.55
CA ARG A 46 2.15 1.67 10.60
C ARG A 46 0.76 1.18 10.21
N LEU A 47 0.64 0.41 9.13
CA LEU A 47 -0.62 -0.17 8.69
C LEU A 47 -1.21 -1.10 9.74
N ASN A 48 -0.38 -2.00 10.29
CA ASN A 48 -0.82 -2.91 11.35
C ASN A 48 -1.33 -2.15 12.57
N ARG A 49 -0.64 -1.09 12.98
CA ARG A 49 -1.06 -0.27 14.13
C ARG A 49 -2.37 0.47 13.85
N ASP A 50 -2.48 1.16 12.72
CA ASP A 50 -3.62 2.03 12.42
C ASP A 50 -4.90 1.23 12.12
N LEU A 51 -4.75 0.01 11.61
CA LEU A 51 -5.86 -0.86 11.20
C LEU A 51 -6.16 -2.00 12.18
N LYS A 52 -5.38 -2.13 13.27
CA LYS A 52 -5.60 -3.14 14.31
C LYS A 52 -7.03 -3.04 14.85
N GLY A 53 -7.78 -4.14 14.77
CA GLY A 53 -9.16 -4.22 15.26
C GLY A 53 -10.20 -3.45 14.42
N LYS A 54 -9.79 -2.79 13.32
CA LYS A 54 -10.68 -2.03 12.42
C LYS A 54 -10.76 -2.61 11.01
N PHE A 55 -9.79 -3.43 10.63
CA PHE A 55 -9.71 -4.04 9.31
C PHE A 55 -9.92 -5.55 9.38
N GLU A 56 -10.82 -6.05 8.55
CA GLU A 56 -11.09 -7.47 8.43
C GLU A 56 -10.18 -8.12 7.39
N GLY A 57 -9.23 -8.93 7.85
CA GLY A 57 -8.33 -9.73 7.02
C GLY A 57 -6.86 -9.50 7.32
N ASN A 58 -5.98 -10.12 6.53
CA ASN A 58 -4.54 -10.06 6.74
C ASN A 58 -3.96 -8.71 6.25
N ILE A 59 -3.78 -7.77 7.18
CA ILE A 59 -3.27 -6.42 6.89
C ILE A 59 -1.94 -6.45 6.13
N GLY A 60 -1.04 -7.40 6.44
CA GLY A 60 0.24 -7.54 5.73
C GLY A 60 0.05 -7.88 4.25
N TRP A 61 -0.79 -8.88 3.95
CA TRP A 61 -1.06 -9.32 2.58
C TRP A 61 -1.80 -8.27 1.76
N TYR A 62 -2.86 -7.67 2.33
CA TYR A 62 -3.60 -6.59 1.67
C TYR A 62 -2.72 -5.34 1.52
N GLY A 63 -1.94 -5.01 2.54
CA GLY A 63 -0.97 -3.92 2.56
C GLY A 63 0.03 -4.03 1.43
N GLU A 64 0.65 -5.21 1.27
CA GLU A 64 1.61 -5.45 0.20
C GLU A 64 0.96 -5.35 -1.18
N THR A 65 -0.21 -5.95 -1.35
CA THR A 65 -0.91 -5.95 -2.64
C THR A 65 -1.30 -4.53 -3.06
N VAL A 66 -1.84 -3.73 -2.15
CA VAL A 66 -2.22 -2.34 -2.43
C VAL A 66 -0.99 -1.46 -2.61
N LYS A 67 0.08 -1.63 -1.82
CA LYS A 67 1.34 -0.91 -2.02
C LYS A 67 1.89 -1.14 -3.44
N LEU A 68 1.98 -2.39 -3.89
CA LEU A 68 2.45 -2.73 -5.22
C LEU A 68 1.56 -2.11 -6.31
N ASP A 69 0.24 -2.10 -6.12
CA ASP A 69 -0.68 -1.44 -7.04
C ASP A 69 -0.46 0.07 -7.15
N LEU A 70 -0.22 0.73 -6.02
CA LEU A 70 0.08 2.17 -5.97
C LEU A 70 1.43 2.48 -6.63
N GLU A 71 2.43 1.60 -6.49
CA GLU A 71 3.70 1.69 -7.22
C GLU A 71 3.48 1.53 -8.73
N ALA A 72 2.71 0.52 -9.15
CA ALA A 72 2.38 0.29 -10.55
C ALA A 72 1.59 1.44 -11.18
N SER A 73 0.76 2.10 -10.36
CA SER A 73 -0.05 3.26 -10.75
C SER A 73 0.69 4.59 -10.63
N LYS A 74 1.99 4.58 -10.28
CA LYS A 74 2.84 5.76 -10.08
C LYS A 74 2.32 6.75 -9.03
N ILE A 75 1.49 6.30 -8.09
CA ILE A 75 0.97 7.12 -6.99
C ILE A 75 2.02 7.22 -5.88
N ILE A 76 2.79 6.16 -5.68
CA ILE A 76 3.96 6.15 -4.79
C ILE A 76 5.16 5.62 -5.58
N GLU A 77 6.35 5.99 -5.13
CA GLU A 77 7.61 5.54 -5.73
C GLU A 77 8.63 5.15 -4.66
N ARG A 78 9.64 4.39 -5.08
CA ARG A 78 10.78 4.01 -4.23
C ARG A 78 11.88 5.05 -4.35
N THR A 79 12.48 5.41 -3.22
CA THR A 79 13.72 6.19 -3.22
C THR A 79 14.90 5.30 -3.64
N SER A 80 15.92 5.92 -4.23
CA SER A 80 17.18 5.25 -4.60
C SER A 80 18.12 5.03 -3.41
N THR A 81 17.70 5.37 -2.19
CA THR A 81 18.51 5.24 -0.97
C THR A 81 18.51 3.81 -0.44
N LYS A 82 19.53 3.47 0.38
CA LYS A 82 19.55 2.22 1.15
C LYS A 82 19.39 2.52 2.66
N PRO A 83 18.40 1.93 3.35
CA PRO A 83 17.32 1.11 2.81
C PRO A 83 16.37 1.92 1.90
N GLN A 84 15.69 1.21 0.99
CA GLN A 84 14.67 1.81 0.12
C GLN A 84 13.51 2.33 0.98
N LYS A 85 13.08 3.54 0.69
CA LYS A 85 11.90 4.15 1.29
C LYS A 85 10.84 4.37 0.21
N TYR A 86 9.61 4.58 0.64
CA TYR A 86 8.49 4.93 -0.21
C TYR A 86 8.08 6.37 0.06
N ARG A 87 7.65 7.07 -0.98
CA ARG A 87 7.08 8.42 -0.90
C ARG A 87 5.94 8.57 -1.91
N ILE A 88 5.08 9.55 -1.69
CA ILE A 88 4.03 9.93 -2.65
C ILE A 88 4.71 10.62 -3.84
N THR A 89 4.37 10.20 -5.06
CA THR A 89 4.84 10.85 -6.29
C THR A 89 4.24 12.26 -6.38
N LYS A 90 5.04 13.25 -6.75
CA LYS A 90 4.57 14.63 -6.98
C LYS A 90 3.74 14.75 -8.24
#